data_AF-A0A424XZA8-F1
#
_entry.id   AF-A0A424XZA8-F1
#
_cell.length_a   1.000
_cell.length_b   1.000
_cell.length_c   1.000
_cell.angle_alpha   90.00
_cell.angle_beta   90.00
_cell.angle_gamma   90.00
#
_symmetry.space_group_name_H-M   'P 1'
#
loop_
_entity.id
_entity.type
_entity.pdbx_description
1 polymer ?
#
loop_
_entity_poly.entity_id
_entity_poly.type
_entity_poly.pdbx_seq_one_letter_code
_entity_poly.pdbx_strand_id
1 'polypeptide(L)'
;EVLRNLVSNRKARKMIPENSLLRLIKTEDYEILETVADNLHSFSMCDPDILAEKLYRSENPRVRYSLAEDQLVDKRILEILSNDEVGKIAAKAAYTLESIELEEDEDEDEDLELEDD
;
A
#
# COMPACT_ATOMS: atom_id res chain seq x y z
N GLU A 1 10.13 13.45 16.65
CA GLU A 1 11.40 13.61 15.90
C GLU A 1 12.16 12.29 15.68
N VAL A 2 12.57 11.56 16.73
CA VAL A 2 13.31 10.28 16.57
C VAL A 2 12.56 9.25 15.72
N LEU A 3 11.28 8.97 16.02
CA LEU A 3 10.49 7.98 15.25
C LEU A 3 10.23 8.42 13.80
N ARG A 4 10.06 9.73 13.56
CA ARG A 4 9.95 10.30 12.21
C ARG A 4 11.22 10.04 11.40
N ASN A 5 12.38 10.29 12.00
CA ASN A 5 13.67 10.02 11.35
C ASN A 5 13.90 8.52 11.10
N LEU A 6 13.36 7.65 11.95
CA LEU A 6 13.42 6.20 11.75
C LEU A 6 12.58 5.77 10.54
N VAL A 7 11.34 6.26 10.43
CA VAL A 7 10.49 5.97 9.26
C VAL A 7 10.95 6.64 7.99
N SER A 8 11.88 7.60 8.01
CA SER A 8 12.50 8.16 6.81
C SER A 8 13.82 7.46 6.42
N ASN A 9 14.43 6.71 7.34
CA ASN A 9 15.73 6.09 7.12
C ASN A 9 15.60 4.65 6.62
N ARG A 10 15.99 4.40 5.36
CA ARG A 10 15.90 3.09 4.69
C ARG A 10 16.48 1.91 5.49
N LYS A 11 17.59 2.10 6.21
CA LYS A 11 18.20 1.04 7.04
C LYS A 11 17.41 0.82 8.32
N ALA A 12 16.97 1.91 8.95
CA ALA A 12 16.24 1.85 10.21
C ALA A 12 14.82 1.30 10.05
N ARG A 13 14.11 1.62 8.95
CA ARG A 13 12.75 1.15 8.66
C ARG A 13 12.57 -0.36 8.81
N LYS A 14 13.56 -1.13 8.32
CA LYS A 14 13.55 -2.60 8.40
C LYS A 14 13.60 -3.14 9.84
N MET A 15 13.98 -2.32 10.81
CA MET A 15 14.11 -2.68 12.22
C MET A 15 13.03 -2.03 13.09
N ILE A 16 12.07 -1.31 12.51
CA ILE A 16 10.97 -0.71 13.29
C ILE A 16 9.95 -1.82 13.58
N PRO A 17 9.71 -2.16 14.86
CA PRO A 17 8.73 -3.18 15.20
C PRO A 17 7.30 -2.72 14.86
N GLU A 18 6.43 -3.65 14.49
CA GLU A 18 5.00 -3.41 14.23
C GLU A 18 4.35 -2.50 15.28
N ASN A 19 4.51 -2.80 16.57
CA ASN A 19 3.94 -1.99 17.66
C ASN A 19 4.38 -0.52 17.63
N SER A 20 5.58 -0.22 17.12
CA SER A 20 6.04 1.15 16.95
C SER A 20 5.39 1.83 15.75
N LEU A 21 5.21 1.10 14.63
CA LEU A 21 4.48 1.59 13.46
C LEU A 21 3.00 1.85 13.79
N LEU A 22 2.34 0.93 14.49
CA LEU A 22 0.95 1.12 14.92
C LEU A 22 0.79 2.30 15.87
N ARG A 23 1.78 2.56 16.73
CA ARG A 23 1.79 3.77 17.58
C ARG A 23 1.96 5.04 16.75
N LEU A 24 2.80 5.01 15.72
CA LEU A 24 2.96 6.14 14.80
C LEU A 24 1.69 6.43 14.02
N ILE A 25 1.01 5.39 13.53
CA ILE A 25 -0.26 5.54 12.81
C ILE A 25 -1.31 6.26 13.67
N LYS A 26 -1.38 5.92 14.96
CA LYS A 26 -2.29 6.57 15.92
C LYS A 26 -1.98 8.03 16.23
N THR A 27 -0.82 8.55 15.84
CA THR A 27 -0.50 9.96 16.06
C THR A 27 -1.18 10.90 15.09
N GLU A 28 -1.72 10.37 13.97
CA GLU A 28 -2.33 11.15 12.90
C GLU A 28 -1.40 12.23 12.31
N ASP A 29 -0.10 12.08 12.52
CA ASP A 29 0.92 12.91 11.89
C ASP A 29 1.01 12.54 10.40
N TYR A 30 0.32 13.32 9.58
CA TYR A 30 0.17 13.08 8.15
C TYR A 30 1.48 12.95 7.38
N GLU A 31 2.55 13.63 7.79
CA GLU A 31 3.88 13.47 7.16
C GLU A 31 4.46 12.08 7.44
N ILE A 32 4.25 11.57 8.65
CA ILE A 32 4.65 10.21 9.03
C ILE A 32 3.78 9.18 8.32
N LEU A 33 2.47 9.39 8.27
CA LEU A 33 1.55 8.46 7.60
C LEU A 33 1.86 8.34 6.11
N GLU A 34 2.10 9.46 5.43
CA GLU A 34 2.49 9.50 4.02
C GLU A 34 3.81 8.74 3.82
N THR A 35 4.80 8.98 4.68
CA THR A 35 6.08 8.25 4.64
C THR A 35 5.90 6.74 4.84
N VAL A 36 4.98 6.32 5.72
CA VAL A 36 4.69 4.89 5.95
C VAL A 36 3.98 4.30 4.74
N ALA A 37 2.97 4.97 4.17
CA ALA A 37 2.25 4.49 3.00
C ALA A 37 3.17 4.36 1.78
N ASP A 38 3.99 5.36 1.48
CA ASP A 38 4.97 5.34 0.37
C ASP A 38 6.02 4.23 0.49
N ASN A 39 6.15 3.62 1.67
CA ASN A 39 7.18 2.63 1.96
C ASN A 39 6.61 1.39 2.62
N LEU A 40 5.34 1.09 2.37
CA LEU A 40 4.57 0.02 3.01
C LEU A 40 5.35 -1.31 3.06
N HIS A 41 5.92 -1.71 1.92
CA HIS A 41 6.66 -2.96 1.74
C HIS A 41 8.11 -2.94 2.26
N SER A 42 8.59 -1.79 2.76
CA SER A 42 9.95 -1.64 3.26
C SER A 42 10.08 -1.95 4.76
N PHE A 43 8.98 -2.20 5.47
CA PHE A 43 8.96 -2.47 6.91
C PHE A 43 9.03 -3.98 7.20
N SER A 44 10.22 -4.58 7.10
CA SER A 44 10.40 -6.04 7.24
C SER A 44 9.95 -6.69 8.56
N MET A 45 9.60 -5.90 9.58
CA MET A 45 9.11 -6.37 10.89
C MET A 45 7.59 -6.17 11.07
N CYS A 46 6.87 -5.86 10.00
CA CYS A 46 5.44 -5.67 10.01
C CYS A 46 4.86 -6.13 8.67
N ASP A 47 3.69 -6.74 8.72
CA ASP A 47 2.93 -7.09 7.53
C ASP A 47 2.40 -5.81 6.85
N PRO A 48 2.71 -5.56 5.56
CA PRO A 48 2.15 -4.46 4.78
C PRO A 48 0.63 -4.35 4.89
N ASP A 49 -0.09 -5.47 4.93
CA ASP A 49 -1.56 -5.48 4.96
C ASP A 49 -2.10 -4.93 6.28
N ILE A 50 -1.42 -5.21 7.40
CA ILE A 50 -1.77 -4.65 8.71
C ILE A 50 -1.66 -3.12 8.68
N LEU A 51 -0.65 -2.58 8.01
CA LEU A 51 -0.45 -1.13 7.89
C LEU A 51 -1.49 -0.52 6.94
N ALA A 52 -1.72 -1.14 5.78
CA ALA A 52 -2.69 -0.69 4.79
C ALA A 52 -4.11 -0.64 5.37
N GLU A 53 -4.53 -1.66 6.14
CA GLU A 53 -5.81 -1.73 6.86
C GLU A 53 -6.02 -0.58 7.85
N LYS A 54 -4.95 0.09 8.30
CA LYS A 54 -5.07 1.30 9.13
C LYS A 54 -5.02 2.58 8.30
N LEU A 55 -4.27 2.59 7.21
CA LEU A 55 -3.96 3.79 6.44
C LEU A 55 -5.04 4.13 5.39
N TYR A 56 -5.80 3.17 4.86
CA TYR A 56 -6.83 3.47 3.84
C TYR A 56 -7.96 4.38 4.36
N ARG A 57 -8.14 4.46 5.69
CA ARG A 57 -9.10 5.36 6.34
C ARG A 57 -8.51 6.70 6.76
N SER A 58 -7.25 6.98 6.40
CA SER A 58 -6.59 8.24 6.77
C SER A 58 -7.37 9.42 6.21
N GLU A 59 -7.58 10.45 7.02
CA GLU A 59 -8.20 11.70 6.56
C GLU A 59 -7.33 12.45 5.55
N ASN A 60 -6.02 12.17 5.50
CA ASN A 60 -5.13 12.77 4.51
C ASN A 60 -5.27 12.07 3.15
N PRO A 61 -5.75 12.77 2.10
CA PRO A 61 -5.88 12.22 0.77
C PRO A 61 -4.57 11.72 0.17
N ARG A 62 -3.41 12.27 0.58
CA ARG A 62 -2.10 11.79 0.09
C ARG A 62 -1.80 10.37 0.54
N VAL A 63 -2.07 10.06 1.81
CA VAL A 63 -1.89 8.71 2.37
C VAL A 63 -2.73 7.71 1.61
N ARG A 64 -4.00 8.03 1.36
CA ARG A 64 -4.91 7.19 0.59
C ARG A 64 -4.48 7.06 -0.88
N TYR A 65 -3.97 8.14 -1.48
CA TYR A 65 -3.43 8.10 -2.83
C TYR A 65 -2.21 7.19 -2.96
N SER A 66 -1.28 7.21 -1.99
CA SER A 66 -0.11 6.32 -1.98
C SER A 66 -0.53 4.84 -1.96
N LEU A 67 -1.60 4.48 -1.24
CA LEU A 67 -2.14 3.12 -1.28
C LEU A 67 -2.84 2.81 -2.61
N ALA A 68 -3.56 3.79 -3.18
CA ALA A 68 -4.29 3.61 -4.43
C ALA A 68 -3.37 3.36 -5.64
N GLU A 69 -2.11 3.77 -5.58
CA GLU A 69 -1.12 3.55 -6.66
C GLU A 69 -0.21 2.33 -6.44
N ASP A 70 -0.38 1.63 -5.32
CA ASP A 70 0.46 0.47 -4.96
C ASP A 70 -0.17 -0.82 -5.48
N GLN A 71 0.45 -1.44 -6.48
CA GLN A 71 0.00 -2.72 -7.07
C GLN A 71 0.14 -3.90 -6.11
N LEU A 72 0.91 -3.78 -5.03
CA LEU A 72 1.13 -4.85 -4.06
C LEU A 72 0.21 -4.74 -2.83
N VAL A 73 -0.65 -3.72 -2.77
CA VAL A 73 -1.69 -3.62 -1.74
C VAL A 73 -2.82 -4.61 -2.05
N ASP A 74 -3.41 -5.19 -1.00
CA ASP A 74 -4.58 -6.07 -1.11
C ASP A 74 -5.67 -5.45 -2.02
N LYS A 75 -6.13 -6.23 -3.01
CA LYS A 75 -7.16 -5.82 -3.97
C LYS A 75 -8.42 -5.28 -3.29
N ARG A 76 -8.82 -5.83 -2.15
CA ARG A 76 -9.98 -5.34 -1.37
C ARG A 76 -9.80 -3.89 -0.92
N ILE A 77 -8.57 -3.47 -0.59
CA ILE A 77 -8.29 -2.07 -0.24
C ILE A 77 -8.40 -1.20 -1.49
N LEU A 78 -7.89 -1.67 -2.64
CA LEU A 78 -8.05 -0.96 -3.92
C LEU A 78 -9.53 -0.85 -4.33
N GLU A 79 -10.35 -1.89 -4.14
CA GLU A 79 -11.80 -1.86 -4.35
C GLU A 79 -12.48 -0.79 -3.48
N ILE A 80 -12.10 -0.70 -2.20
CA ILE A 80 -12.62 0.34 -1.29
C ILE A 80 -12.20 1.72 -1.79
N LEU A 81 -10.91 1.90 -2.12
CA LEU A 81 -10.37 3.18 -2.57
C LEU A 81 -10.88 3.59 -3.97
N SER A 82 -11.33 2.65 -4.80
CA SER A 82 -11.98 2.96 -6.08
C SER A 82 -13.31 3.72 -5.91
N ASN A 83 -13.85 3.70 -4.68
CA ASN A 83 -15.04 4.46 -4.28
C ASN A 83 -14.70 5.65 -3.35
N ASP A 84 -13.44 6.10 -3.32
CA ASP A 84 -13.01 7.24 -2.49
C ASP A 84 -13.75 8.54 -2.87
N GLU A 85 -14.01 9.37 -1.87
CA GLU A 85 -14.66 10.68 -2.05
C GLU A 85 -13.85 11.64 -2.95
N VAL A 86 -12.52 11.46 -2.97
CA VAL A 86 -11.63 12.23 -3.83
C VAL A 86 -11.52 11.51 -5.17
N GLY A 87 -12.16 12.05 -6.20
CA GLY A 87 -12.22 11.41 -7.53
C GLY A 87 -10.87 11.05 -8.14
N LYS A 88 -9.79 11.77 -7.80
CA LYS A 88 -8.43 11.42 -8.25
C LYS A 88 -7.91 10.11 -7.62
N ILE A 89 -8.27 9.84 -6.36
CA ILE A 89 -7.90 8.61 -5.64
C ILE A 89 -8.72 7.46 -6.19
N ALA A 90 -10.04 7.65 -6.31
CA ALA A 90 -10.96 6.68 -6.92
C ALA A 90 -10.49 6.20 -8.30
N ALA A 91 -10.20 7.15 -9.19
CA ALA A 91 -9.71 6.82 -10.53
C ALA A 91 -8.35 6.10 -10.52
N LYS A 92 -7.45 6.48 -9.59
CA LYS A 92 -6.14 5.84 -9.48
C LYS A 92 -6.27 4.41 -8.96
N ALA A 93 -7.05 4.16 -7.92
CA ALA A 93 -7.27 2.83 -7.36
C ALA A 93 -7.93 1.88 -8.37
N ALA A 94 -8.94 2.36 -9.11
CA ALA A 94 -9.58 1.58 -10.16
C ALA A 94 -8.59 1.19 -11.26
N TYR A 95 -7.76 2.14 -11.71
CA TYR A 95 -6.72 1.87 -12.71
C TYR A 95 -5.67 0.87 -12.20
N THR A 96 -5.22 1.00 -10.96
CA THR A 96 -4.26 0.06 -10.36
C THR A 96 -4.86 -1.34 -10.27
N LEU A 97 -6.12 -1.47 -9.85
CA LEU A 97 -6.82 -2.76 -9.78
C LEU A 97 -6.94 -3.40 -11.18
N GLU A 98 -7.38 -2.65 -12.18
CA GLU A 98 -7.45 -3.12 -13.58
C GLU A 98 -6.08 -3.57 -14.10
N SER A 99 -5.02 -2.84 -13.74
CA SER A 99 -3.65 -3.22 -14.16
C SER A 99 -3.21 -4.55 -13.56
N ILE A 100 -3.55 -4.83 -12.29
CA ILE A 100 -3.23 -6.11 -11.65
C ILE A 100 -4.02 -7.25 -12.31
N GLU A 101 -5.31 -7.02 -12.61
CA GLU A 101 -6.16 -8.03 -13.26
C GLU A 101 -5.66 -8.36 -14.67
N LEU A 102 -5.23 -7.36 -15.45
CA LEU A 102 -4.63 -7.60 -16.77
C LEU A 102 -3.32 -8.39 -16.70
N GLU A 103 -2.47 -8.11 -15.71
CA GLU A 103 -1.22 -8.86 -15.49
C GLU A 103 -1.51 -10.33 -15.12
N GLU A 104 -2.54 -10.58 -14.29
CA GLU A 104 -2.96 -11.94 -13.93
C GLU A 104 -3.57 -12.72 -15.11
N ASP A 105 -4.38 -12.07 -15.95
CA ASP A 105 -4.95 -12.69 -17.15
C ASP A 105 -3.86 -13.09 -18.17
N GLU A 106 -2.80 -12.27 -18.32
CA GLU A 106 -1.65 -12.58 -19.19
C GLU A 106 -0.84 -13.79 -18.69
N ASP A 107 -0.67 -13.93 -17.37
CA ASP A 107 0.04 -15.05 -16.76
C ASP A 107 -0.75 -16.38 -16.89
N GLU A 108 -2.09 -16.35 -16.90
CA GLU A 108 -2.94 -17.55 -17.06
C GLU A 108 -2.92 -18.11 -18.50
N ASP A 109 -2.74 -17.25 -19.51
CA ASP A 109 -2.71 -17.65 -20.91
C ASP A 109 -1.36 -18.28 -21.33
N GLU A 110 -0.26 -18.03 -20.61
CA GLU A 110 1.08 -18.54 -20.95
C GLU A 110 1.29 -20.01 -20.51
N ASP A 111 0.51 -20.50 -19.53
CA ASP A 111 0.60 -21.87 -18.99
C ASP A 111 -0.10 -22.95 -19.86
N LEU A 112 -0.77 -22.57 -20.96
CA LEU A 112 -1.55 -23.47 -21.81
C LEU A 112 -0.83 -23.99 -23.08
N GLU A 113 0.42 -23.61 -23.34
CA GLU A 113 1.16 -24.00 -24.57
C GLU A 113 2.27 -25.07 -24.38
N LEU A 114 2.14 -26.02 -23.44
CA LEU A 114 3.12 -27.12 -23.28
C LEU A 114 2.52 -28.53 -23.27
N GLU A 115 1.68 -28.87 -24.24
CA GLU A 115 1.54 -30.27 -24.70
C GLU A 115 1.36 -30.30 -26.22
N ASP A 116 2.41 -30.70 -26.95
CA ASP A 116 2.37 -31.67 -28.08
C ASP A 116 3.71 -31.67 -28.85
N ASP A 117 4.60 -32.61 -28.50
CA ASP A 117 5.32 -33.54 -29.42
C ASP A 117 6.40 -34.38 -28.69
#